data_AF-A0A7X6SXS9-F1
#
_entry.id   AF-A0A7X6SXS9-F1
#
_cell.length_a   1.000
_cell.length_b   1.000
_cell.length_c   1.000
_cell.angle_alpha   90.00
_cell.angle_beta   90.00
_cell.angle_gamma   90.00
#
_symmetry.space_group_name_H-M   'P 1'
#
loop_
_entity.id
_entity.type
_entity.pdbx_description
1 polymer ?
#
loop_
_entity_poly.entity_id
_entity_poly.type
_entity_poly.pdbx_seq_one_letter_code
_entity_poly.pdbx_strand_id
1 'polypeptide(L)'
;MNRQEPPNKQKGEERFIASPGLTGALIAFVFSLLWMIFGFWKFLVILLLTIIGYYVGFRYFRDRESIKKLIDKILPPGMFR
;
A
#
# COMPACT_ATOMS: atom_id res chain seq x y z
N MET A 1 9.15 10.36 54.88
CA MET A 1 8.40 11.04 53.81
C MET A 1 9.10 10.76 52.49
N ASN A 2 8.72 9.67 51.80
CA ASN A 2 9.33 9.33 50.53
C ASN A 2 8.34 8.52 49.65
N ARG A 3 8.27 8.96 48.39
CA ARG A 3 7.90 8.23 47.17
C ARG A 3 6.48 7.69 47.06
N GLN A 4 5.67 8.39 46.27
CA GLN A 4 4.94 7.73 45.18
C GLN A 4 5.24 8.46 43.87
N GLU A 5 5.84 7.70 42.95
CA GLU A 5 6.09 8.04 41.56
C GLU A 5 4.76 8.05 40.77
N PRO A 6 4.71 8.65 39.57
CA PRO A 6 3.46 9.10 38.96
C PRO A 6 2.71 7.94 38.29
N PRO A 7 1.37 7.84 38.40
CA PRO A 7 0.62 7.00 37.49
C PRO A 7 0.43 7.76 36.17
N ASN A 8 1.40 7.55 35.29
CA ASN A 8 1.18 7.25 33.89
C ASN A 8 0.27 8.23 33.11
N LYS A 9 0.92 9.22 32.49
CA LYS A 9 0.35 9.97 31.37
C LYS A 9 0.21 9.05 30.15
N GLN A 10 -0.79 8.18 30.15
CA GLN A 10 -1.31 7.57 28.91
C GLN A 10 -2.11 8.62 28.13
N LYS A 11 -1.41 9.69 27.77
CA LYS A 11 -1.70 10.55 26.64
C LYS A 11 -1.35 9.72 25.40
N GLY A 12 -2.19 8.76 25.05
CA GLY A 12 -1.83 7.81 24.01
C GLY A 12 -2.91 6.80 23.64
N GLU A 13 -4.10 6.89 24.21
CA GLU A 13 -5.23 6.16 23.67
C GLU A 13 -6.36 7.16 23.46
N GLU A 14 -6.42 7.66 22.23
CA GLU A 14 -7.66 8.05 21.58
C GLU A 14 -8.63 6.87 21.65
N ARG A 15 -9.20 6.63 22.84
CA ARG A 15 -10.41 5.86 23.01
C ARG A 15 -11.55 6.75 22.54
N PHE A 16 -11.53 7.08 21.24
CA PHE A 16 -12.75 7.24 20.50
C PHE A 16 -13.43 5.88 20.60
N ILE A 17 -14.15 5.66 21.69
CA ILE A 17 -15.34 4.80 21.71
C ILE A 17 -16.36 5.56 20.87
N ALA A 18 -16.03 5.79 19.60
CA ALA A 18 -16.95 6.17 18.58
C ALA A 18 -17.98 5.05 18.59
N SER A 19 -19.22 5.44 18.82
CA SER A 19 -20.34 4.53 18.78
C SER A 19 -20.19 3.60 17.57
N PRO A 20 -20.50 2.31 17.67
CA PRO A 20 -20.30 1.37 16.57
C PRO A 20 -20.90 1.86 15.24
N GLY A 21 -21.96 2.67 15.31
CA GLY A 21 -22.52 3.39 14.16
C GLY A 21 -21.64 4.50 13.59
N LEU A 22 -20.98 5.32 14.43
CA LEU A 22 -20.08 6.38 13.96
C LEU A 22 -18.81 5.79 13.33
N THR A 23 -18.25 4.73 13.93
CA THR A 23 -17.10 4.01 13.36
C THR A 23 -17.46 3.36 12.03
N GLY A 24 -18.63 2.72 11.94
CA GLY A 24 -19.14 2.15 10.70
C GLY A 24 -19.36 3.20 9.61
N ALA A 25 -19.97 4.33 9.96
CA ALA A 25 -20.19 5.45 9.05
C ALA A 25 -18.86 6.05 8.55
N LEU A 26 -17.88 6.22 9.44
CA LEU A 26 -16.56 6.75 9.08
C LEU A 26 -15.82 5.80 8.13
N ILE A 27 -15.84 4.48 8.42
CA ILE A 27 -15.23 3.46 7.56
C ILE A 27 -15.91 3.43 6.19
N ALA A 28 -17.25 3.38 6.15
CA ALA A 28 -18.00 3.35 4.89
C ALA A 28 -17.78 4.63 4.07
N PHE A 29 -17.68 5.79 4.72
CA PHE A 29 -17.41 7.07 4.07
C PHE A 29 -16.01 7.09 3.44
N VAL A 30 -14.98 6.68 4.19
CA VAL A 30 -13.60 6.60 3.67
C VAL A 30 -13.49 5.57 2.56
N PHE A 31 -14.11 4.40 2.72
CA PHE A 31 -14.10 3.33 1.72
C PHE A 31 -14.82 3.77 0.44
N SER A 32 -15.95 4.47 0.56
CA SER A 32 -16.68 5.03 -0.58
C SER A 32 -15.90 6.14 -1.29
N LEU A 33 -15.21 7.01 -0.55
CA LEU A 33 -14.34 8.04 -1.13
C LEU A 33 -13.18 7.39 -1.91
N LEU A 34 -12.53 6.38 -1.35
CA LEU A 34 -11.50 5.60 -2.04
C LEU A 34 -12.05 4.96 -3.33
N TRP A 35 -13.23 4.35 -3.22
CA TRP A 35 -13.89 3.70 -4.35
C TRP A 35 -14.31 4.71 -5.43
N MET A 36 -14.74 5.90 -5.05
CA MET A 36 -15.17 6.97 -5.95
C MET A 36 -13.99 7.63 -6.66
N ILE A 37 -12.85 7.83 -5.99
CA ILE A 37 -11.63 8.38 -6.58
C ILE A 37 -11.03 7.42 -7.61
N PHE A 38 -10.97 6.13 -7.30
CA PHE A 38 -10.51 5.13 -8.26
C PHE A 38 -11.59 4.82 -9.29
N GLY A 39 -12.87 4.95 -8.99
CA GLY A 39 -13.96 4.42 -9.81
C GLY A 39 -13.92 2.88 -9.86
N PHE A 40 -15.09 2.25 -9.83
CA PHE A 40 -15.23 0.77 -9.86
C PHE A 40 -14.32 0.12 -10.93
N TRP A 41 -14.25 0.76 -12.09
CA TRP A 41 -13.50 0.24 -13.23
C TRP A 41 -12.00 0.51 -13.16
N LYS A 42 -11.54 1.68 -12.69
CA LYS A 42 -10.08 1.91 -12.59
C LYS A 42 -9.48 1.15 -11.42
N PHE A 43 -10.22 0.91 -10.32
CA PHE A 43 -9.76 0.04 -9.24
C PHE A 43 -9.51 -1.38 -9.75
N LEU A 44 -10.44 -1.94 -10.55
CA LEU A 44 -10.28 -3.27 -11.13
C LEU A 44 -9.06 -3.34 -12.07
N VAL A 45 -8.86 -2.32 -12.90
CA VAL A 45 -7.70 -2.22 -13.79
C VAL A 45 -6.41 -2.06 -13.00
N ILE A 46 -6.36 -1.22 -11.97
CA ILE A 46 -5.18 -1.05 -11.10
C ILE A 46 -4.88 -2.36 -10.38
N LEU A 47 -5.89 -3.03 -9.80
CA LEU A 47 -5.71 -4.27 -9.07
C LEU A 47 -5.16 -5.36 -10.00
N LEU A 48 -5.73 -5.48 -11.20
CA LEU A 48 -5.25 -6.43 -12.19
C LEU A 48 -3.83 -6.07 -12.65
N LEU A 49 -3.53 -4.80 -12.91
CA LEU A 49 -2.20 -4.32 -13.28
C LEU A 49 -1.18 -4.52 -12.15
N THR A 50 -1.58 -4.41 -10.89
CA THR A 50 -0.75 -4.69 -9.73
C THR A 50 -0.48 -6.19 -9.59
N ILE A 51 -1.47 -7.05 -9.81
CA ILE A 51 -1.27 -8.51 -9.81
C ILE A 51 -0.36 -8.92 -10.96
N ILE A 52 -0.60 -8.41 -12.16
CA ILE A 52 0.23 -8.68 -13.34
C ILE A 52 1.62 -8.11 -13.10
N GLY A 53 1.75 -6.86 -12.67
CA GLY A 53 3.01 -6.20 -12.38
C GLY A 53 3.78 -6.88 -11.26
N TYR A 54 3.11 -7.41 -10.24
CA TYR A 54 3.73 -8.22 -9.19
C TYR A 54 4.16 -9.58 -9.71
N TYR A 55 3.34 -10.28 -10.52
CA TYR A 55 3.68 -11.58 -11.06
C TYR A 55 4.82 -11.49 -12.08
N VAL A 56 4.73 -10.53 -13.00
CA VAL A 56 5.78 -10.15 -13.95
C VAL A 56 6.99 -9.71 -13.14
N GLY A 57 6.88 -8.71 -12.27
CA GLY A 57 7.96 -8.22 -11.44
C GLY A 57 8.66 -9.32 -10.65
N PHE A 58 7.93 -10.18 -9.95
CA PHE A 58 8.45 -11.31 -9.19
C PHE A 58 9.10 -12.38 -10.07
N ARG A 59 8.50 -12.71 -11.22
CA ARG A 59 9.06 -13.68 -12.18
C ARG A 59 10.35 -13.13 -12.81
N TYR A 60 10.37 -11.85 -13.14
CA TYR A 60 11.49 -11.15 -13.77
C TYR A 60 12.61 -10.84 -12.76
N PHE A 61 12.31 -10.45 -11.52
CA PHE A 61 13.32 -10.17 -10.49
C PHE A 61 14.11 -11.43 -10.10
N ARG A 62 13.49 -12.61 -10.19
CA ARG A 62 14.12 -13.88 -9.88
C ARG A 62 15.13 -14.32 -10.94
N ASP A 63 14.91 -13.96 -12.20
CA ASP A 63 15.80 -14.22 -13.33
C ASP A 63 16.49 -12.91 -13.75
N ARG A 64 17.58 -12.54 -13.08
CA ARG A 64 18.47 -11.40 -13.43
C ARG A 64 18.78 -11.34 -14.93
N GLU A 65 18.89 -12.51 -15.56
CA GLU A 65 19.17 -12.67 -16.98
C GLU A 65 17.98 -12.31 -17.88
N SER A 66 16.75 -12.60 -17.45
CA SER A 66 15.54 -12.25 -18.18
C SER A 66 15.26 -10.75 -18.14
N ILE A 67 15.49 -10.10 -16.98
CA ILE A 67 15.49 -8.63 -16.87
C ILE A 67 16.56 -8.02 -17.76
N LYS A 68 17.80 -8.54 -17.73
CA LYS A 68 18.88 -8.06 -18.60
C LYS A 68 18.52 -8.18 -20.07
N LYS A 69 17.99 -9.32 -20.52
CA LYS A 69 17.56 -9.49 -21.92
C LYS A 69 16.41 -8.58 -22.33
N LEU A 70 15.46 -8.31 -21.44
CA LEU A 70 14.36 -7.38 -21.72
C LEU A 70 14.86 -5.93 -21.77
N ILE A 71 15.78 -5.58 -20.88
CA ILE A 71 16.46 -4.29 -20.83
C ILE A 71 17.37 -4.10 -22.06
N ASP A 72 18.18 -5.08 -22.45
CA ASP A 72 19.03 -5.02 -23.64
C ASP A 72 18.23 -4.92 -24.94
N LYS A 73 16.97 -5.39 -24.93
CA LYS A 73 16.06 -5.25 -26.07
C LYS A 73 15.35 -3.90 -26.11
N ILE A 74 15.09 -3.27 -24.95
CA ILE A 74 14.45 -1.96 -24.83
C ILE A 74 15.48 -0.81 -24.89
N LEU A 75 16.69 -1.06 -24.40
CA LEU A 75 17.87 -0.22 -24.47
C LEU A 75 18.84 -0.92 -25.43
N PRO A 76 18.78 -0.61 -26.74
CA PRO A 76 19.60 -1.27 -27.74
C PRO A 76 21.09 -1.23 -27.30
N PRO A 77 21.79 -2.37 -27.42
CA PRO A 77 23.11 -2.55 -26.87
C PRO A 77 24.12 -1.71 -27.66
N GLY A 78 24.65 -0.68 -27.02
CA GLY A 78 25.76 0.10 -27.55
C GLY A 78 26.20 1.11 -26.52
N MET A 79 27.51 1.23 -26.31
CA MET A 79 28.21 2.30 -25.55
C MET A 79 28.76 1.97 -24.15
N PHE A 80 29.01 0.71 -23.80
CA PHE A 80 29.99 0.42 -22.73
C PHE A 80 31.13 -0.44 -23.30
N ARG A 81 31.99 0.26 -24.04
CA ARG A 81 33.40 -0.09 -24.22
C ARG A 81 34.22 0.79 -23.29
#